data_AF-A0AA40DYG3-F1
#
_entry.id   AF-A0AA40DYG3-F1
#
_cell.length_a   1.000
_cell.length_b   1.000
_cell.length_c   1.000
_cell.angle_alpha   90.00
_cell.angle_beta   90.00
_cell.angle_gamma   90.00
#
_symmetry.space_group_name_H-M   'P 1'
#
loop_
_entity.id
_entity.type
_entity.pdbx_description
1 polymer ?
#
loop_
_entity_poly.entity_id
_entity_poly.type
_entity_poly.pdbx_seq_one_letter_code
_entity_poly.pdbx_strand_id
1 'polypeptide(L)'
;NQGTWTASDDRALVSTRQRGQRWADIQREHFPTKTANACRKRYERLMERRGVYTHDTRKLERISKEYIGMRKQIWSGLAARVGEKWNVVEAQ
;
A
#
# COMPACT_ATOMS: atom_id res chain seq x y z
N ASN A 1 -31.84 -5.19 5.03
CA ASN A 1 -30.36 -5.16 4.85
C ASN A 1 -29.87 -3.81 4.38
N GLN A 2 -29.84 -2.79 5.25
CA GLN A 2 -29.29 -1.46 4.90
C GLN A 2 -27.78 -1.34 5.22
N GLY A 3 -27.09 -2.42 5.59
CA GLY A 3 -25.70 -2.43 6.05
C GLY A 3 -24.64 -2.69 4.97
N THR A 4 -25.04 -3.16 3.79
CA THR A 4 -24.13 -3.71 2.78
C THR A 4 -23.76 -2.64 1.75
N TRP A 5 -22.45 -2.43 1.55
CA TRP A 5 -21.93 -1.54 0.50
C TRP A 5 -22.14 -2.13 -0.89
N THR A 6 -22.77 -1.37 -1.79
CA THR A 6 -22.96 -1.73 -3.19
C THR A 6 -21.86 -1.13 -4.08
N ALA A 7 -21.75 -1.62 -5.32
CA ALA A 7 -20.83 -1.02 -6.30
C ALA A 7 -21.19 0.44 -6.64
N SER A 8 -22.48 0.79 -6.55
CA SER A 8 -22.92 2.18 -6.73
C SER A 8 -22.46 3.06 -5.58
N ASP A 9 -22.57 2.55 -4.35
CA ASP A 9 -22.06 3.23 -3.15
C ASP A 9 -20.55 3.45 -3.26
N ASP A 10 -19.80 2.45 -3.73
CA ASP A 10 -18.35 2.56 -3.91
C ASP A 10 -17.99 3.64 -4.96
N ARG A 11 -18.73 3.73 -6.06
CA ARG A 11 -18.52 4.79 -7.07
C ARG A 11 -18.82 6.18 -6.50
N ALA A 12 -19.94 6.32 -5.79
CA ALA A 12 -20.32 7.56 -5.15
C ALA A 12 -19.30 7.99 -4.09
N LEU A 13 -18.89 7.06 -3.23
CA LEU A 13 -17.89 7.27 -2.18
C LEU A 13 -16.53 7.69 -2.76
N VAL A 14 -16.09 7.07 -3.85
CA VAL A 14 -14.82 7.46 -4.49
C VAL A 14 -14.92 8.83 -5.16
N SER A 15 -15.98 9.07 -5.94
CA SER A 15 -16.15 10.33 -6.68
C SER A 15 -16.31 11.53 -5.75
N THR A 16 -17.15 11.41 -4.71
CA THR A 16 -17.34 12.45 -3.69
C THR A 16 -16.04 12.75 -2.94
N ARG A 17 -15.28 11.71 -2.59
CA ARG A 17 -13.99 11.90 -1.92
C ARG A 17 -12.92 12.51 -2.82
N GLN A 18 -12.87 12.15 -4.09
CA GLN A 18 -11.97 12.77 -5.08
C GLN A 18 -12.25 14.26 -5.29
N ARG A 19 -13.51 14.69 -5.11
CA ARG A 19 -13.92 16.11 -5.10
C ARG A 19 -13.58 16.85 -3.80
N GLY A 20 -12.91 16.20 -2.84
CA GLY A 20 -12.45 16.83 -1.60
C GLY A 20 -13.49 16.93 -0.48
N GLN A 21 -14.68 16.33 -0.63
CA GLN A 21 -15.70 16.38 0.42
C GLN A 21 -15.22 15.68 1.71
N ARG A 22 -15.60 16.22 2.87
CA ARG A 22 -15.27 15.66 4.18
C ARG A 22 -16.13 14.43 4.46
N TRP A 23 -15.62 13.47 5.23
CA TRP A 23 -16.35 12.22 5.52
C TRP A 23 -17.72 12.42 6.16
N ALA A 24 -17.87 13.44 7.01
CA ALA A 24 -19.15 13.79 7.62
C ALA A 24 -20.17 14.31 6.58
N ASP A 25 -19.70 15.09 5.61
CA ASP A 25 -20.55 15.62 4.53
C ASP A 25 -20.94 14.52 3.55
N ILE A 26 -19.97 13.67 3.14
CA ILE A 26 -20.22 12.48 2.29
C ILE A 26 -21.24 11.55 2.96
N GLN A 27 -21.07 11.29 4.26
CA GLN A 27 -21.98 10.43 5.00
C GLN A 27 -23.38 11.03 5.05
N ARG A 28 -23.51 12.31 5.43
CA ARG A 28 -24.80 12.98 5.56
C ARG A 28 -25.55 13.04 4.22
N GLU A 29 -24.86 13.33 3.13
CA GLU A 29 -25.46 13.56 1.81
C GLU A 29 -25.74 12.26 1.04
N HIS A 30 -24.92 11.22 1.22
CA HIS A 30 -24.99 10.01 0.40
C HIS A 30 -25.25 8.72 1.18
N PHE A 31 -24.89 8.68 2.47
CA PHE A 31 -24.94 7.45 3.28
C PHE A 31 -25.54 7.70 4.67
N PRO A 32 -26.81 8.15 4.77
CA PRO A 32 -27.43 8.51 6.05
C PRO A 32 -27.53 7.34 7.04
N THR A 33 -27.49 6.10 6.54
CA THR A 33 -27.51 4.86 7.33
C THR A 33 -26.12 4.34 7.72
N LYS A 34 -25.06 5.10 7.43
CA LYS A 34 -23.67 4.79 7.73
C LYS A 34 -23.08 5.87 8.62
N THR A 35 -21.96 5.56 9.28
CA THR A 35 -21.17 6.56 9.98
C THR A 35 -20.08 7.12 9.07
N ALA A 36 -19.61 8.33 9.36
CA ALA A 36 -18.50 8.94 8.61
C ALA A 36 -17.23 8.06 8.65
N ASN A 37 -16.99 7.40 9.78
CA ASN A 37 -15.90 6.43 9.94
C ASN A 37 -16.10 5.17 9.06
N ALA A 38 -17.34 4.70 8.88
CA ALA A 38 -17.62 3.60 7.96
C ALA A 38 -17.30 3.98 6.50
N CYS A 39 -17.60 5.22 6.11
CA CYS A 39 -17.24 5.76 4.79
C CYS A 39 -15.72 5.81 4.60
N ARG A 40 -14.99 6.31 5.60
CA ARG A 40 -13.51 6.33 5.60
C ARG A 40 -12.93 4.92 5.44
N LYS A 41 -13.31 3.97 6.31
CA LYS A 41 -12.80 2.58 6.27
C LYS A 41 -13.13 1.88 4.96
N ARG A 42 -14.30 2.14 4.37
CA ARG A 42 -14.66 1.56 3.07
C ARG A 42 -13.78 2.13 1.96
N TYR A 43 -13.57 3.44 1.94
CA TYR A 43 -12.72 4.10 0.96
C TYR A 43 -11.27 3.64 1.06
N GLU A 44 -10.71 3.55 2.27
CA GLU A 44 -9.36 3.01 2.53
C GLU A 44 -9.21 1.61 1.89
N ARG A 45 -10.15 0.69 2.16
CA ARG A 45 -10.17 -0.65 1.56
C ARG A 45 -10.31 -0.64 0.04
N LEU A 46 -11.09 0.28 -0.52
CA LEU A 46 -11.24 0.42 -1.97
C LEU A 46 -9.94 0.90 -2.62
N MET A 47 -9.24 1.84 -1.98
CA MET A 47 -7.96 2.36 -2.49
C MET A 47 -6.83 1.35 -2.33
N GLU A 48 -6.79 0.60 -1.23
CA GLU A 48 -5.86 -0.53 -1.07
C GLU A 48 -6.02 -1.56 -2.19
N ARG A 49 -7.27 -1.88 -2.56
CA ARG A 49 -7.59 -2.79 -3.67
C ARG A 49 -7.26 -2.22 -5.05
N ARG A 50 -7.40 -0.90 -5.24
CA ARG A 50 -7.18 -0.24 -6.54
C ARG A 50 -5.72 0.12 -6.80
N GLY A 51 -4.95 0.37 -5.74
CA GLY A 51 -3.68 1.08 -5.85
C GLY A 51 -2.44 0.20 -5.68
N VAL A 52 -2.16 -0.30 -4.48
CA VAL A 52 -0.75 -0.26 -4.04
C VAL A 52 -0.27 -1.51 -3.31
N TYR A 53 -1.12 -2.28 -2.62
CA TYR A 53 -0.60 -3.31 -1.70
C TYR A 53 -0.09 -4.60 -2.37
N THR A 54 -0.59 -4.95 -3.54
CA THR A 54 -0.20 -6.22 -4.20
C THR A 54 0.93 -6.07 -5.20
N HIS A 55 1.04 -4.92 -5.88
CA HIS A 55 2.07 -4.74 -6.90
C HIS A 55 3.41 -4.30 -6.29
N ASP A 56 3.39 -3.37 -5.33
CA ASP A 56 4.61 -2.84 -4.72
C ASP A 56 5.25 -3.87 -3.77
N THR A 57 4.44 -4.53 -2.94
CA THR A 57 4.93 -5.60 -2.04
C THR A 57 5.56 -6.76 -2.81
N ARG A 58 4.93 -7.24 -3.90
CA ARG A 58 5.51 -8.31 -4.74
C ARG A 58 6.78 -7.87 -5.46
N LYS A 59 6.83 -6.61 -5.90
CA LYS A 59 8.02 -6.04 -6.53
C LYS A 59 9.17 -5.95 -5.52
N LEU A 60 8.90 -5.49 -4.29
CA LEU A 60 9.87 -5.42 -3.19
C LEU A 60 10.33 -6.81 -2.72
N GLU A 61 9.41 -7.77 -2.58
CA GLU A 61 9.73 -9.18 -2.26
C GLU A 61 10.67 -9.78 -3.31
N ARG A 62 10.39 -9.54 -4.60
CA ARG A 62 11.24 -10.00 -5.70
C ARG A 62 12.64 -9.37 -5.61
N ILE A 63 12.72 -8.04 -5.47
CA ILE A 63 14.01 -7.35 -5.35
C ILE A 63 14.80 -7.85 -4.14
N SER A 64 14.14 -8.02 -2.99
CA SER A 64 14.76 -8.54 -1.77
C SER A 64 15.34 -9.95 -2.00
N LYS A 65 14.57 -10.84 -2.62
CA LYS A 65 15.03 -12.21 -2.93
C LYS A 65 16.26 -12.22 -3.85
N GLU A 66 16.23 -11.42 -4.92
CA GLU A 66 17.36 -11.31 -5.85
C GLU A 66 18.59 -10.71 -5.15
N TYR A 67 18.40 -9.67 -4.33
CA TYR A 67 19.45 -9.08 -3.53
C TYR A 67 20.10 -10.13 -2.60
N ILE A 68 19.31 -10.88 -1.84
CA ILE A 68 19.85 -11.92 -0.95
C ILE A 68 20.59 -13.03 -1.72
N GLY A 69 20.14 -13.37 -2.93
CA GLY A 69 20.81 -14.33 -3.80
C GLY A 69 22.15 -13.82 -4.35
N MET A 70 22.25 -12.51 -4.60
CA MET A 70 23.42 -11.89 -5.23
C MET A 70 24.34 -11.16 -4.26
N ARG A 71 23.94 -10.90 -3.01
CA ARG A 71 24.68 -10.03 -2.07
C ARG A 71 26.13 -10.41 -1.90
N LYS A 72 26.44 -11.71 -1.83
CA LYS A 72 27.83 -12.18 -1.73
C LYS A 72 28.61 -11.75 -2.97
N GLN A 73 28.07 -11.94 -4.17
CA GLN A 73 28.72 -11.55 -5.43
C GLN A 73 28.87 -10.01 -5.53
N ILE A 74 27.82 -9.26 -5.19
CA ILE A 74 27.80 -7.79 -5.20
C ILE A 74 28.92 -7.24 -4.30
N TRP A 75 29.00 -7.74 -3.07
CA TRP A 75 29.92 -7.20 -2.06
C TRP A 75 31.33 -7.79 -2.10
N SER A 76 31.57 -8.94 -2.75
CA SER A 76 32.89 -9.59 -2.79
C SER A 76 33.98 -8.71 -3.41
N GLY A 77 33.66 -7.95 -4.47
CA GLY A 77 34.66 -7.12 -5.16
C GLY A 77 35.17 -5.95 -4.29
N LEU A 78 34.27 -5.35 -3.51
CA LEU A 78 34.64 -4.29 -2.57
C LEU A 78 35.37 -4.88 -1.37
N ALA A 79 34.86 -5.98 -0.81
CA ALA A 79 35.46 -6.72 0.30
C ALA A 79 36.92 -7.10 0.03
N ALA A 80 37.22 -7.59 -1.17
CA ALA A 80 38.59 -7.92 -1.58
C ALA A 80 39.53 -6.70 -1.62
N ARG A 81 39.02 -5.51 -1.96
CA ARG A 81 39.84 -4.28 -2.03
C ARG A 81 40.13 -3.67 -0.68
N VAL A 82 39.20 -3.82 0.28
CA VAL A 82 39.34 -3.26 1.64
C VAL A 82 39.88 -4.27 2.65
N GLY A 83 40.07 -5.54 2.26
CA GLY A 83 40.60 -6.58 3.13
C GLY A 83 39.59 -7.13 4.15
N GLU A 84 38.29 -6.92 3.93
CA GLU A 84 37.22 -7.32 4.84
C GLU A 84 36.40 -8.49 4.33
N LYS A 85 35.55 -9.08 5.18
CA LYS A 85 34.56 -10.08 4.75
C LYS A 85 33.34 -9.41 4.10
N TRP A 86 32.78 -10.02 3.05
CA TRP A 86 31.63 -9.45 2.32
C TRP A 86 30.43 -9.10 3.20
N ASN A 87 30.17 -9.88 4.25
CA ASN A 87 29.08 -9.65 5.19
C ASN A 87 29.37 -8.53 6.20
N VAL A 88 30.65 -8.22 6.44
CA VAL A 88 31.05 -7.05 7.24
C VAL A 88 30.84 -5.78 6.42
N VAL A 89 31.23 -5.80 5.14
CA VAL A 89 31.04 -4.68 4.20
C VAL A 89 29.57 -4.39 3.92
N GLU A 90 28.72 -5.43 3.79
CA GLU A 90 27.27 -5.26 3.66
C GLU A 90 26.63 -4.58 4.88
N ALA A 91 27.22 -4.74 6.06
CA ALA A 91 26.67 -4.27 7.34
C ALA A 91 27.13 -2.86 7.75
N GLN A 92 28.01 -2.22 6.97
CA GLN A 92 28.44 -0.83 7.17
C GLN A 92 27.48 0.14 6.50
#